data_AF-A0A7D5Z2T8-F1
#
_entry.id   AF-A0A7D5Z2T8-F1
#
_cell.length_a   1.000
_cell.length_b   1.000
_cell.length_c   1.000
_cell.angle_alpha   90.00
_cell.angle_beta   90.00
_cell.angle_gamma   90.00
#
_symmetry.space_group_name_H-M   'P 1'
#
loop_
_entity.id
_entity.type
_entity.pdbx_description
1 polymer ?
#
loop_
_entity_poly.entity_id
_entity_poly.type
_entity_poly.pdbx_seq_one_letter_code
_entity_poly.pdbx_strand_id
1 'polypeptide(L)'
;MAVDQGTQTGIILTTSLAAFISGWLFGVFTTRGYLISPALAEERHRNLHDPVESDESDIDEDDTILDHAPNWANGAAADRKQGLRANARVGGMTERQTLDADSNEECKLVLVVRTDLGMTKGKMAAQCSHATLACYKALARSAPDSAERKLLQRWEKRGQAKIAVQVKSEAELRDLRRKALDAGLMAEVIQDAGRTQIDPGSVTVLGVGPAPKSAVDKITGHLKLL
;
A
#
# COMPACT_ATOMS: atom_id res chain seq x y z
N MET A 1 57.82 -33.74 -20.43
CA MET A 1 58.68 -32.90 -19.56
C MET A 1 57.99 -32.79 -18.22
N ALA A 2 58.58 -33.30 -17.15
CA ALA A 2 58.03 -33.16 -15.81
C ALA A 2 58.13 -31.69 -15.40
N VAL A 3 57.01 -31.07 -15.02
CA VAL A 3 57.00 -29.71 -14.50
C VAL A 3 57.73 -29.74 -13.17
N ASP A 4 58.77 -28.92 -13.05
CA ASP A 4 59.55 -28.77 -11.83
C ASP A 4 58.63 -28.30 -10.68
N GLN A 5 58.58 -29.10 -9.60
CA GLN A 5 57.73 -28.83 -8.44
C GLN A 5 58.08 -27.49 -7.77
N GLY A 6 59.34 -27.05 -7.86
CA GLY A 6 59.76 -25.73 -7.38
C GLY A 6 59.09 -24.60 -8.15
N THR A 7 59.07 -24.70 -9.48
CA THR A 7 58.41 -23.74 -10.37
C THR A 7 56.90 -23.67 -10.12
N GLN A 8 56.23 -24.81 -9.96
CA GLN A 8 54.79 -24.85 -9.69
C GLN A 8 54.44 -24.23 -8.32
N THR A 9 55.25 -24.51 -7.30
CA THR A 9 55.05 -23.94 -5.95
C THR A 9 55.28 -22.43 -5.95
N GLY A 10 56.30 -21.95 -6.69
CA GLY A 10 56.56 -20.52 -6.86
C GLY A 10 55.40 -19.77 -7.51
N ILE A 11 54.78 -20.36 -8.55
CA ILE A 11 53.61 -19.77 -9.22
C ILE A 11 52.41 -19.68 -8.26
N ILE A 12 52.16 -20.73 -7.48
CA ILE A 12 51.04 -20.74 -6.53
C ILE A 12 51.22 -19.68 -5.45
N LEU A 13 52.42 -19.58 -4.86
CA LEU A 13 52.71 -18.60 -3.82
C LEU A 13 52.61 -17.16 -4.33
N THR A 14 53.15 -16.87 -5.51
CA THR A 14 53.12 -15.52 -6.10
C THR A 14 51.70 -15.11 -6.49
N THR A 15 50.92 -16.02 -7.09
CA THR A 15 49.52 -15.74 -7.46
C THR A 15 48.65 -15.52 -6.23
N SER A 16 48.86 -16.31 -5.17
CA SER A 16 48.13 -16.18 -3.91
C SER A 16 48.43 -14.84 -3.23
N LEU A 17 49.70 -14.43 -3.22
CA LEU A 17 50.12 -13.14 -2.65
C LEU A 17 49.53 -11.97 -3.46
N ALA A 18 49.56 -12.04 -4.79
CA ALA A 18 49.00 -11.00 -5.65
C ALA A 18 47.48 -10.86 -5.48
N ALA A 19 46.75 -11.98 -5.40
CA ALA A 19 45.31 -12.00 -5.14
C ALA A 19 44.97 -11.44 -3.75
N PHE A 20 45.78 -11.76 -2.74
CA PHE A 20 45.57 -11.25 -1.38
C PHE A 20 45.79 -9.74 -1.30
N ILE A 21 46.88 -9.22 -1.86
CA ILE A 21 47.20 -7.78 -1.84
C ILE A 21 46.16 -6.98 -2.63
N SER A 22 45.78 -7.46 -3.83
CA SER A 22 44.77 -6.79 -4.65
C SER A 22 43.39 -6.78 -3.98
N GLY A 23 42.97 -7.91 -3.40
CA GLY A 23 41.71 -7.99 -2.63
C GLY A 23 41.71 -7.10 -1.39
N TRP A 24 42.82 -7.05 -0.65
CA TRP A 24 42.95 -6.18 0.53
C TRP A 24 42.93 -4.70 0.16
N LEU A 25 43.67 -4.29 -0.87
CA LEU A 25 43.64 -2.91 -1.36
C LEU A 25 42.25 -2.52 -1.87
N PHE A 26 41.56 -3.40 -2.59
CA PHE A 26 40.19 -3.17 -3.03
C PHE A 26 39.23 -3.02 -1.84
N GLY A 27 39.33 -3.88 -0.82
CA GLY A 27 38.52 -3.78 0.40
C GLY A 27 38.79 -2.50 1.21
N VAL A 28 40.04 -2.05 1.29
CA VAL A 28 40.40 -0.78 1.92
C VAL A 28 39.85 0.41 1.10
N PHE A 29 39.90 0.32 -0.22
CA PHE A 29 39.37 1.34 -1.13
C PHE A 29 37.84 1.44 -1.03
N THR A 30 37.13 0.31 -0.90
CA THR A 30 35.67 0.27 -0.73
C THR A 30 35.25 0.81 0.64
N THR A 31 35.97 0.45 1.72
CA THR A 31 35.64 0.88 3.09
C THR A 31 35.94 2.34 3.36
N ARG A 32 36.93 2.92 2.69
CA ARG A 32 37.17 4.38 2.72
C ARG A 32 36.20 5.18 1.84
N GLY A 33 35.24 4.54 1.21
CA GLY A 33 34.17 5.22 0.48
C GLY A 33 34.56 5.74 -0.90
N TYR A 34 35.69 5.34 -1.49
CA TYR A 34 36.07 5.81 -2.83
C TYR A 34 35.23 5.21 -3.97
N LEU A 35 34.39 4.22 -3.67
CA LEU A 35 33.46 3.59 -4.63
C LEU A 35 32.14 4.36 -4.79
N ILE A 36 31.78 5.18 -3.81
CA ILE A 36 30.63 6.09 -3.87
C ILE A 36 31.22 7.48 -3.64
N SER A 37 31.27 8.32 -4.67
CA SER A 37 31.97 9.60 -4.54
C SER A 37 31.49 10.38 -3.31
N PRO A 38 32.38 11.04 -2.55
CA PRO A 38 31.98 11.85 -1.39
C PRO A 38 30.91 12.89 -1.73
N ALA A 39 30.94 13.40 -2.96
CA ALA A 39 29.92 14.31 -3.49
C ALA A 39 28.51 13.67 -3.53
N LEU A 40 28.39 12.38 -3.85
CA LEU A 40 27.11 11.66 -3.83
C LEU A 40 26.63 11.35 -2.40
N ALA A 41 27.57 11.18 -1.46
CA ALA A 41 27.24 11.03 -0.04
C ALA A 41 26.73 12.35 0.56
N GLU A 42 27.38 13.48 0.23
CA GLU A 42 26.92 14.82 0.57
C GLU A 42 25.58 15.16 -0.08
N GLU A 43 25.37 14.76 -1.34
CA GLU A 43 24.11 14.98 -2.06
C GLU A 43 22.95 14.16 -1.46
N ARG A 44 23.20 12.92 -1.03
CA ARG A 44 22.24 12.14 -0.24
C ARG A 44 21.93 12.80 1.10
N HIS A 45 22.94 13.31 1.81
CA HIS A 45 22.76 13.97 3.11
C HIS A 45 21.99 15.29 2.95
N ARG A 46 22.26 16.03 1.88
CA ARG A 46 21.56 17.26 1.51
C ARG A 46 20.10 16.98 1.17
N ASN A 47 19.79 15.95 0.38
CA ASN A 47 18.39 15.56 0.09
C ASN A 47 17.63 15.06 1.33
N LEU A 48 18.32 14.55 2.36
CA LEU A 48 17.70 14.11 3.62
C LEU A 48 17.46 15.26 4.61
N HIS A 49 18.15 16.39 4.43
CA HIS A 49 18.12 17.53 5.34
C HIS A 49 17.77 18.85 4.65
N ASP A 50 17.22 18.79 3.43
CA ASP A 50 16.78 19.97 2.70
C ASP A 50 15.53 20.53 3.40
N PRO A 51 15.60 21.76 3.96
CA PRO A 51 14.49 22.40 4.63
C PRO A 51 13.57 23.14 3.65
N VAL A 52 13.58 22.81 2.34
CA VAL A 52 12.46 23.18 1.47
C VAL A 52 11.26 22.36 1.92
N GLU A 53 10.68 22.81 3.03
CA GLU A 53 9.29 22.65 3.39
C GLU A 53 8.49 22.82 2.11
N SER A 54 7.77 21.77 1.71
CA SER A 54 6.53 21.99 1.00
C SER A 54 5.75 23.03 1.79
N ASP A 55 5.19 24.05 1.13
CA ASP A 55 4.37 25.14 1.69
C ASP A 55 3.07 24.64 2.42
N GLU A 56 3.14 23.55 3.19
CA GLU A 56 2.06 22.89 3.92
C GLU A 56 2.37 22.74 5.43
N SER A 57 2.95 23.76 6.06
CA SER A 57 3.15 23.80 7.52
C SER A 57 2.42 24.96 8.21
N ASP A 58 1.11 25.09 7.99
CA ASP A 58 0.20 25.78 8.92
C ASP A 58 -0.24 24.81 10.04
N ILE A 59 0.72 24.21 10.76
CA ILE A 59 0.43 23.44 11.97
C ILE A 59 1.31 23.98 13.09
N ASP A 60 0.69 24.76 13.97
CA ASP A 60 1.32 25.27 15.19
C ASP A 60 1.85 24.11 16.03
N GLU A 61 3.18 23.93 16.03
CA GLU A 61 3.86 22.82 16.72
C GLU A 61 3.64 22.85 18.25
N ASP A 62 3.28 24.01 18.81
CA ASP A 62 3.08 24.18 20.26
C ASP A 62 1.73 23.65 20.79
N ASP A 63 0.80 23.22 19.92
CA ASP A 63 -0.54 22.71 20.31
C ASP A 63 -0.73 21.19 20.09
N THR A 64 0.33 20.46 19.70
CA THR A 64 0.23 19.05 19.24
C THR A 64 0.79 18.01 20.21
N ILE A 65 0.49 18.16 21.51
CA ILE A 65 0.52 16.98 22.38
C ILE A 65 -0.55 16.01 21.83
N LEU A 66 -0.11 14.79 21.52
CA LEU A 66 -0.88 13.63 21.05
C LEU A 66 -1.99 13.15 22.03
N ASP A 67 -2.60 14.06 22.79
CA ASP A 67 -3.61 13.83 23.82
C ASP A 67 -5.01 13.54 23.25
N HIS A 68 -5.18 13.64 21.92
CA HIS A 68 -6.44 13.31 21.23
C HIS A 68 -6.66 11.81 20.99
N ALA A 69 -5.71 10.93 21.33
CA ALA A 69 -5.77 9.50 21.02
C ALA A 69 -5.68 8.53 22.23
N PRO A 70 -6.35 8.79 23.37
CA PRO A 70 -6.19 7.97 24.58
C PRO A 70 -6.68 6.50 24.42
N ASN A 71 -7.33 6.13 23.33
CA ASN A 71 -7.85 4.78 23.10
C ASN A 71 -7.66 4.22 21.67
N TRP A 72 -6.63 4.64 20.93
CA TRP A 72 -6.40 4.20 19.54
C TRP A 72 -6.11 2.69 19.37
N ALA A 73 -5.85 1.96 20.45
CA ALA A 73 -5.72 0.50 20.42
C ALA A 73 -7.09 -0.16 20.24
N ASN A 74 -7.43 -0.55 19.01
CA ASN A 74 -8.67 -1.27 18.71
C ASN A 74 -8.84 -2.50 19.63
N GLY A 75 -10.00 -2.60 20.28
CA GLY A 75 -10.36 -3.82 21.01
C GLY A 75 -10.69 -4.95 20.03
N ALA A 76 -10.46 -6.20 20.41
CA ALA A 76 -10.72 -7.36 19.55
C ALA A 76 -12.16 -7.45 19.00
N ALA A 77 -13.14 -6.85 19.70
CA ALA A 77 -14.52 -6.74 19.23
C ALA A 77 -14.69 -5.66 18.14
N ALA A 78 -13.99 -4.53 18.26
CA ALA A 78 -13.95 -3.49 17.24
C ALA A 78 -13.27 -4.00 15.97
N ASP A 79 -12.18 -4.76 16.09
CA ASP A 79 -11.51 -5.41 14.96
C ASP A 79 -12.43 -6.37 14.19
N ARG A 80 -13.27 -7.13 14.91
CA ARG A 80 -14.26 -8.01 14.28
C ARG A 80 -15.35 -7.20 13.57
N LYS A 81 -15.79 -6.09 14.16
CA LYS A 81 -16.81 -5.20 13.57
C LYS A 81 -16.30 -4.45 12.34
N GLN A 82 -15.03 -4.02 12.37
CA GLN A 82 -14.33 -3.33 11.28
C GLN A 82 -13.77 -4.30 10.20
N GLY A 83 -13.99 -5.61 10.33
CA GLY A 83 -13.51 -6.60 9.36
C GLY A 83 -11.99 -6.83 9.37
N LEU A 84 -11.26 -6.31 10.37
CA LEU A 84 -9.83 -6.49 10.55
C LEU A 84 -9.47 -7.96 10.84
N ARG A 85 -10.41 -8.71 11.45
CA ARG A 85 -10.31 -10.16 11.67
C ARG A 85 -11.30 -10.93 10.79
N ALA A 86 -10.79 -11.98 10.15
CA ALA A 86 -11.53 -12.81 9.20
C ALA A 86 -12.61 -13.66 9.90
N ASN A 87 -13.88 -13.47 9.53
CA ASN A 87 -14.84 -14.57 9.53
C ASN A 87 -15.21 -14.88 8.07
N ALA A 88 -15.27 -16.16 7.73
CA ALA A 88 -15.74 -16.63 6.43
C ALA A 88 -17.18 -16.14 6.22
N ARG A 89 -17.42 -15.33 5.18
CA ARG A 89 -18.78 -15.05 4.70
C ARG A 89 -19.09 -15.97 3.52
N VAL A 90 -20.32 -16.45 3.55
CA VAL A 90 -20.91 -17.48 2.68
C VAL A 90 -21.48 -16.84 1.41
N GLY A 91 -21.14 -17.42 0.26
CA GLY A 91 -22.08 -17.84 -0.79
C GLY A 91 -22.60 -16.80 -1.78
N GLY A 92 -22.24 -17.01 -3.06
CA GLY A 92 -22.93 -16.41 -4.23
C GLY A 92 -21.99 -16.15 -5.41
N MET A 93 -21.39 -17.19 -6.00
CA MET A 93 -20.65 -17.06 -7.26
C MET A 93 -21.58 -17.38 -8.42
N THR A 94 -22.17 -16.34 -9.02
CA THR A 94 -22.75 -16.42 -10.37
C THR A 94 -21.63 -16.11 -11.37
N GLU A 95 -21.62 -16.81 -12.51
CA GLU A 95 -20.62 -16.73 -13.58
C GLU A 95 -20.12 -15.30 -13.86
N ARG A 96 -18.87 -15.04 -13.46
CA ARG A 96 -18.17 -13.76 -13.62
C ARG A 96 -17.69 -13.60 -15.07
N GLN A 97 -18.56 -13.10 -15.93
CA GLN A 97 -18.14 -12.70 -17.28
C GLN A 97 -17.39 -11.35 -17.25
N THR A 98 -16.18 -11.35 -17.82
CA THR A 98 -15.41 -10.19 -18.36
C THR A 98 -14.54 -9.30 -17.46
N LEU A 99 -13.83 -9.84 -16.46
CA LEU A 99 -12.67 -9.13 -15.87
C LEU A 99 -11.36 -9.30 -16.67
N ASP A 100 -11.37 -10.12 -17.71
CA ASP A 100 -10.19 -10.47 -18.52
C ASP A 100 -10.03 -9.63 -19.82
N ALA A 101 -10.73 -8.50 -19.95
CA ALA A 101 -10.82 -7.79 -21.23
C ALA A 101 -9.50 -7.15 -21.71
N ASP A 102 -8.53 -6.90 -20.82
CA ASP A 102 -7.17 -6.54 -21.22
C ASP A 102 -6.17 -6.86 -20.09
N SER A 103 -5.17 -7.69 -20.37
CA SER A 103 -4.12 -8.03 -19.41
C SER A 103 -3.22 -6.84 -19.05
N ASN A 104 -3.23 -5.80 -19.89
CA ASN A 104 -2.38 -4.62 -19.74
C ASN A 104 -3.09 -3.41 -19.10
N GLU A 105 -4.38 -3.50 -18.80
CA GLU A 105 -5.10 -2.40 -18.17
C GLU A 105 -4.61 -2.12 -16.74
N GLU A 106 -4.53 -0.84 -16.37
CA GLU A 106 -4.22 -0.40 -15.01
C GLU A 106 -5.31 -0.82 -14.02
N CYS A 107 -4.89 -1.26 -12.83
CA CYS A 107 -5.80 -1.52 -11.72
C CYS A 107 -5.74 -0.39 -10.70
N LYS A 108 -6.88 -0.08 -10.10
CA LYS A 108 -6.99 0.90 -9.01
C LYS A 108 -7.99 0.46 -7.96
N LEU A 109 -7.81 0.98 -6.75
CA LEU A 109 -8.78 0.94 -5.66
C LEU A 109 -9.33 2.35 -5.46
N VAL A 110 -10.65 2.50 -5.45
CA VAL A 110 -11.30 3.78 -5.13
C VAL A 110 -11.87 3.72 -3.72
N LEU A 111 -11.58 4.76 -2.94
CA LEU A 111 -12.01 4.93 -1.55
C LEU A 111 -13.07 6.03 -1.54
N VAL A 112 -14.33 5.64 -1.43
CA VAL A 112 -15.48 6.54 -1.41
C VAL A 112 -15.76 6.94 0.04
N VAL A 113 -15.50 8.20 0.37
CA VAL A 113 -15.57 8.74 1.73
C VAL A 113 -16.84 9.59 1.90
N ARG A 114 -17.54 9.38 3.00
CA ARG A 114 -18.66 10.24 3.40
C ARG A 114 -18.17 11.52 4.05
N THR A 115 -18.38 12.65 3.38
CA THR A 115 -18.00 13.98 3.90
C THR A 115 -19.10 14.63 4.73
N ASP A 116 -20.33 14.11 4.69
CA ASP A 116 -21.46 14.57 5.52
C ASP A 116 -21.26 14.31 7.02
N LEU A 117 -20.33 13.42 7.36
CA LEU A 117 -20.05 13.02 8.75
C LEU A 117 -19.08 13.96 9.49
N GLY A 118 -18.54 14.98 8.84
CA GLY A 118 -17.60 15.92 9.48
C GLY A 118 -16.32 15.25 10.02
N MET A 119 -15.85 14.18 9.39
CA MET A 119 -14.62 13.49 9.82
C MET A 119 -13.40 14.40 9.70
N THR A 120 -12.54 14.40 10.73
CA THR A 120 -11.23 15.05 10.66
C THR A 120 -10.33 14.34 9.64
N LYS A 121 -9.32 15.04 9.11
CA LYS A 121 -8.36 14.51 8.13
C LYS A 121 -7.72 13.19 8.60
N GLY A 122 -7.24 13.13 9.84
CA GLY A 122 -6.63 11.92 10.42
C GLY A 122 -7.60 10.74 10.50
N LYS A 123 -8.87 11.00 10.85
CA LYS A 123 -9.90 9.96 10.89
C LYS A 123 -10.25 9.44 9.49
N MET A 124 -10.37 10.33 8.50
CA MET A 124 -10.58 9.92 7.11
C MET A 124 -9.44 9.00 6.64
N ALA A 125 -8.19 9.37 6.92
CA ALA A 125 -7.02 8.56 6.56
C ALA A 125 -7.05 7.15 7.20
N ALA A 126 -7.39 7.06 8.49
CA ALA A 126 -7.53 5.78 9.19
C ALA A 126 -8.65 4.90 8.58
N GLN A 127 -9.82 5.49 8.30
CA GLN A 127 -10.96 4.76 7.73
C GLN A 127 -10.67 4.29 6.29
N CYS A 128 -10.02 5.13 5.48
CA CYS A 128 -9.51 4.77 4.15
C CYS A 128 -8.50 3.61 4.20
N SER A 129 -7.62 3.60 5.20
CA SER A 129 -6.66 2.52 5.43
C SER A 129 -7.37 1.21 5.80
N HIS A 130 -8.40 1.28 6.65
CA HIS A 130 -9.24 0.12 6.96
C HIS A 130 -9.96 -0.43 5.72
N ALA A 131 -10.54 0.44 4.89
CA ALA A 131 -11.23 0.05 3.66
C ALA A 131 -10.28 -0.66 2.68
N THR A 132 -9.07 -0.11 2.53
CA THR A 132 -8.01 -0.72 1.72
C THR A 132 -7.66 -2.12 2.20
N LEU A 133 -7.41 -2.27 3.50
CA LEU A 133 -7.02 -3.55 4.07
C LEU A 133 -8.16 -4.59 4.01
N ALA A 134 -9.41 -4.15 4.15
CA ALA A 134 -10.58 -5.02 3.98
C ALA A 134 -10.67 -5.57 2.55
N CYS A 135 -10.58 -4.70 1.54
CA CYS A 135 -10.58 -5.10 0.13
C CYS A 135 -9.41 -6.04 -0.20
N TYR A 136 -8.21 -5.69 0.28
CA TYR A 136 -7.02 -6.50 0.11
C TYR A 136 -7.20 -7.91 0.67
N LYS A 137 -7.60 -8.01 1.95
CA LYS A 137 -7.80 -9.29 2.63
C LYS A 137 -8.90 -10.13 1.97
N ALA A 138 -9.95 -9.50 1.46
CA ALA A 138 -11.03 -10.18 0.76
C ALA A 138 -10.51 -10.85 -0.52
N LEU A 139 -9.76 -10.11 -1.35
CA LEU A 139 -9.15 -10.66 -2.56
C LEU A 139 -8.04 -11.68 -2.26
N ALA A 140 -7.20 -11.42 -1.26
CA ALA A 140 -6.07 -12.26 -0.88
C ALA A 140 -6.49 -13.65 -0.34
N ARG A 141 -7.73 -13.83 0.10
CA ARG A 141 -8.28 -15.15 0.49
C ARG A 141 -8.79 -15.98 -0.69
N SER A 142 -8.93 -15.39 -1.87
CA SER A 142 -9.39 -16.11 -3.07
C SER A 142 -8.37 -17.17 -3.49
N ALA A 143 -8.81 -18.19 -4.22
CA ALA A 143 -7.92 -19.28 -4.65
C ALA A 143 -6.71 -18.73 -5.45
N PRO A 144 -5.51 -19.34 -5.36
CA PRO A 144 -4.30 -18.83 -6.01
C PRO A 144 -4.44 -18.57 -7.52
N ASP A 145 -5.21 -19.41 -8.22
CA ASP A 145 -5.38 -19.33 -9.68
C ASP A 145 -6.62 -18.52 -10.10
N SER A 146 -7.35 -17.93 -9.15
CA SER A 146 -8.59 -17.20 -9.43
C SER A 146 -8.32 -15.84 -10.10
N ALA A 147 -9.32 -15.33 -10.81
CA ALA A 147 -9.25 -14.02 -11.46
C ALA A 147 -8.97 -12.90 -10.43
N GLU A 148 -9.56 -13.00 -9.24
CA GLU A 148 -9.39 -12.06 -8.14
C GLU A 148 -7.94 -12.02 -7.66
N ARG A 149 -7.28 -13.18 -7.56
CA ARG A 149 -5.88 -13.25 -7.15
C ARG A 149 -4.96 -12.65 -8.19
N LYS A 150 -5.18 -12.97 -9.47
CA LYS A 150 -4.42 -12.39 -10.60
C LYS A 150 -4.57 -10.88 -10.64
N LEU A 151 -5.78 -10.40 -10.37
CA LEU A 151 -6.07 -8.98 -10.32
C LEU A 151 -5.35 -8.29 -9.15
N LEU A 152 -5.39 -8.90 -7.96
CA LEU A 152 -4.69 -8.38 -6.80
C LEU A 152 -3.18 -8.28 -7.07
N GLN A 153 -2.57 -9.33 -7.62
CA GLN A 153 -1.16 -9.33 -8.00
C GLN A 153 -0.83 -8.25 -9.05
N ARG A 154 -1.74 -8.01 -10.00
CA ARG A 154 -1.56 -6.94 -11.00
C ARG A 154 -1.53 -5.57 -10.33
N TRP A 155 -2.46 -5.31 -9.42
CA TRP A 155 -2.50 -4.07 -8.65
C TRP A 155 -1.24 -3.89 -7.77
N GLU A 156 -0.80 -4.96 -7.11
CA GLU A 156 0.45 -4.98 -6.32
C GLU A 156 1.68 -4.62 -7.16
N LYS A 157 1.81 -5.21 -8.35
CA LYS A 157 2.93 -4.95 -9.28
C LYS A 157 2.89 -3.57 -9.93
N ARG A 158 1.73 -2.91 -9.95
CA ARG A 158 1.51 -1.62 -10.62
C ARG A 158 1.37 -0.46 -9.63
N GLY A 159 2.07 -0.52 -8.50
CA GLY A 159 2.15 0.58 -7.54
C GLY A 159 0.91 0.77 -6.65
N GLN A 160 -0.06 -0.14 -6.71
CA GLN A 160 -1.19 -0.18 -5.78
C GLN A 160 -1.97 1.13 -5.72
N ALA A 161 -2.33 1.68 -6.88
CA ALA A 161 -3.04 2.96 -6.99
C ALA A 161 -4.32 3.00 -6.13
N LYS A 162 -4.45 4.06 -5.31
CA LYS A 162 -5.59 4.35 -4.44
C LYS A 162 -6.07 5.77 -4.73
N ILE A 163 -7.37 5.94 -4.95
CA ILE A 163 -7.96 7.25 -5.25
C ILE A 163 -9.08 7.51 -4.24
N ALA A 164 -8.98 8.62 -3.51
CA ALA A 164 -10.02 9.04 -2.59
C ALA A 164 -11.03 9.94 -3.31
N VAL A 165 -12.31 9.61 -3.21
CA VAL A 165 -13.44 10.37 -3.74
C VAL A 165 -14.47 10.59 -2.66
N GLN A 166 -15.37 11.55 -2.85
CA GLN A 166 -16.36 11.94 -1.84
C GLN A 166 -17.80 11.72 -2.28
N VAL A 167 -18.64 11.42 -1.29
CA VAL A 167 -20.11 11.36 -1.36
C VAL A 167 -20.71 12.07 -0.16
N LYS A 168 -21.95 12.55 -0.30
CA LYS A 168 -22.61 13.36 0.74
C LYS A 168 -23.70 12.62 1.50
N SER A 169 -23.87 11.31 1.29
CA SER A 169 -24.89 10.55 2.00
C SER A 169 -24.56 9.06 2.12
N GLU A 170 -25.11 8.43 3.15
CA GLU A 170 -25.04 6.97 3.30
C GLU A 170 -25.78 6.23 2.19
N ALA A 171 -26.91 6.77 1.74
CA ALA A 171 -27.73 6.15 0.71
C ALA A 171 -26.97 6.03 -0.61
N GLU A 172 -26.27 7.09 -1.03
CA GLU A 172 -25.40 7.11 -2.20
C GLU A 172 -24.26 6.08 -2.08
N LEU A 173 -23.59 6.04 -0.92
CA LEU A 173 -22.53 5.07 -0.66
C LEU A 173 -23.03 3.62 -0.76
N ARG A 174 -24.21 3.32 -0.19
CA ARG A 174 -24.81 1.98 -0.26
C ARG A 174 -25.27 1.62 -1.68
N ASP A 175 -25.72 2.58 -2.46
CA ASP A 175 -26.09 2.38 -3.86
C ASP A 175 -24.86 2.07 -4.73
N LEU A 176 -23.77 2.82 -4.55
CA LEU A 176 -22.48 2.55 -5.21
C LEU A 176 -21.95 1.15 -4.87
N ARG A 177 -22.06 0.73 -3.61
CA ARG A 177 -21.68 -0.63 -3.19
C ARG A 177 -22.51 -1.68 -3.95
N ARG A 178 -23.83 -1.50 -4.05
CA ARG A 178 -24.70 -2.43 -4.76
C ARG A 178 -24.30 -2.53 -6.23
N LYS A 179 -24.15 -1.40 -6.92
CA LYS A 179 -23.67 -1.32 -8.30
C LYS A 179 -22.33 -2.02 -8.49
N ALA A 180 -21.40 -1.87 -7.55
CA ALA A 180 -20.10 -2.54 -7.60
C ALA A 180 -20.21 -4.06 -7.47
N LEU A 181 -21.02 -4.56 -6.53
CA LEU A 181 -21.26 -5.99 -6.37
C LEU A 181 -21.99 -6.58 -7.59
N ASP A 182 -22.99 -5.88 -8.13
CA ASP A 182 -23.74 -6.30 -9.32
C ASP A 182 -22.84 -6.36 -10.55
N ALA A 183 -21.83 -5.49 -10.63
CA ALA A 183 -20.79 -5.51 -11.66
C ALA A 183 -19.66 -6.54 -11.39
N GLY A 184 -19.77 -7.34 -10.32
CA GLY A 184 -18.78 -8.36 -9.96
C GLY A 184 -17.48 -7.81 -9.36
N LEU A 185 -17.46 -6.55 -8.93
CA LEU A 185 -16.29 -5.92 -8.32
C LEU A 185 -16.22 -6.16 -6.81
N MET A 186 -15.01 -6.17 -6.27
CA MET A 186 -14.78 -6.16 -4.83
C MET A 186 -15.29 -4.84 -4.23
N ALA A 187 -16.12 -4.91 -3.20
CA ALA A 187 -16.71 -3.73 -2.56
C ALA A 187 -16.90 -3.95 -1.05
N GLU A 188 -16.05 -3.32 -0.24
CA GLU A 188 -16.06 -3.45 1.22
C GLU A 188 -16.41 -2.13 1.92
N VAL A 189 -17.30 -2.20 2.90
CA VAL A 189 -17.77 -1.04 3.66
C VAL A 189 -17.16 -1.07 5.05
N ILE A 190 -16.64 0.08 5.47
CA ILE A 190 -16.15 0.31 6.82
C ILE A 190 -17.22 1.04 7.64
N GLN A 191 -17.30 0.63 8.90
CA GLN A 191 -18.16 1.25 9.90
C GLN A 191 -17.29 1.79 11.03
N ASP A 192 -17.65 2.96 11.55
CA ASP A 192 -16.99 3.48 12.73
C ASP A 192 -17.29 2.60 13.95
N ALA A 193 -16.26 2.28 14.73
CA ALA A 193 -16.40 1.45 15.91
C ALA A 193 -17.04 2.20 17.11
N GLY A 194 -17.36 3.50 16.97
CA GLY A 194 -18.01 4.29 18.01
C GLY A 194 -17.02 4.80 19.07
N ARG A 195 -15.77 5.07 18.69
CA ARG A 195 -14.74 5.67 19.57
C ARG A 195 -14.50 7.14 19.28
N THR A 196 -15.39 7.75 18.51
CA THR A 196 -15.24 9.08 17.94
C THR A 196 -16.57 9.81 17.99
N GLN A 197 -16.60 11.10 17.62
CA GLN A 197 -17.78 11.96 17.60
C GLN A 197 -18.88 11.55 16.59
N ILE A 198 -18.72 10.42 15.88
CA ILE A 198 -19.72 9.89 14.94
C ILE A 198 -20.53 8.79 15.63
N ASP A 199 -21.82 8.73 15.34
CA ASP A 199 -22.71 7.70 15.86
C ASP A 199 -22.15 6.28 15.63
N PRO A 200 -22.04 5.44 16.68
CA PRO A 200 -21.50 4.10 16.58
C PRO A 200 -22.18 3.26 15.49
N GLY A 201 -21.39 2.65 14.60
CA GLY A 201 -21.92 1.83 13.50
C GLY A 201 -22.28 2.61 12.23
N SER A 202 -22.08 3.93 12.21
CA SER A 202 -22.19 4.71 10.98
C SER A 202 -21.23 4.19 9.91
N VAL A 203 -21.74 4.03 8.70
CA VAL A 203 -20.93 3.69 7.53
C VAL A 203 -20.08 4.89 7.15
N THR A 204 -18.76 4.73 7.06
CA THR A 204 -17.81 5.85 6.86
C THR A 204 -17.22 5.85 5.45
N VAL A 205 -16.64 4.72 5.03
CA VAL A 205 -15.90 4.59 3.77
C VAL A 205 -16.28 3.30 3.06
N LEU A 206 -16.40 3.37 1.74
CA LEU A 206 -16.53 2.22 0.84
C LEU A 206 -15.25 2.09 0.02
N GLY A 207 -14.60 0.93 0.06
CA GLY A 207 -13.56 0.57 -0.90
C GLY A 207 -14.18 -0.15 -2.10
N VAL A 208 -13.85 0.28 -3.32
CA VAL A 208 -14.27 -0.34 -4.59
C VAL A 208 -13.03 -0.75 -5.38
N GLY A 209 -12.88 -2.06 -5.60
CA GLY A 209 -11.70 -2.69 -6.17
C GLY A 209 -10.78 -3.27 -5.08
N PRO A 210 -9.47 -3.46 -5.36
CA PRO A 210 -8.80 -3.27 -6.64
C PRO A 210 -9.53 -3.91 -7.81
N ALA A 211 -9.62 -3.23 -8.95
CA ALA A 211 -10.23 -3.72 -10.19
C ALA A 211 -9.66 -2.94 -11.40
N PRO A 212 -9.91 -3.37 -12.66
CA PRO A 212 -9.43 -2.64 -13.83
C PRO A 212 -10.07 -1.25 -13.88
N LYS A 213 -9.31 -0.25 -14.32
CA LYS A 213 -9.69 1.17 -14.29
C LYS A 213 -11.07 1.40 -14.92
N SER A 214 -11.32 0.85 -16.10
CA SER A 214 -12.57 0.97 -16.87
C SER A 214 -13.78 0.43 -16.11
N ALA A 215 -13.62 -0.69 -15.40
CA ALA A 215 -14.70 -1.29 -14.62
C ALA A 215 -15.03 -0.44 -13.39
N VAL A 216 -14.02 0.07 -12.70
CA VAL A 216 -14.20 0.95 -11.53
C VAL A 216 -14.82 2.29 -11.95
N ASP A 217 -14.35 2.88 -13.06
CA ASP A 217 -14.80 4.19 -13.54
C ASP A 217 -16.27 4.22 -13.99
N LYS A 218 -16.82 3.10 -14.45
CA LYS A 218 -18.27 2.97 -14.71
C LYS A 218 -19.11 3.27 -13.47
N ILE A 219 -18.56 3.08 -12.29
CA ILE A 219 -19.27 3.20 -11.01
C ILE A 219 -18.90 4.50 -10.32
N THR A 220 -17.62 4.82 -10.23
CA THR A 220 -17.12 5.94 -9.41
C THR A 220 -16.59 7.11 -10.23
N GLY A 221 -16.55 7.03 -11.56
CA GLY A 221 -15.90 8.05 -12.40
C GLY A 221 -16.58 9.42 -12.41
N HIS A 222 -17.84 9.50 -11.99
CA HIS A 222 -18.59 10.75 -11.86
C HIS A 222 -18.41 11.43 -10.48
N LEU A 223 -17.77 10.76 -9.53
CA LEU A 223 -17.58 11.27 -8.17
C LEU A 223 -16.43 12.27 -8.13
N LYS A 224 -16.55 13.25 -7.24
CA LYS A 224 -15.50 14.25 -7.02
C LYS A 224 -14.38 13.68 -6.16
N LEU A 225 -13.15 14.14 -6.39
CA LEU A 225 -12.03 13.87 -5.48
C LEU A 225 -12.35 14.41 -4.07
N LEU A 226 -11.86 13.71 -3.05
CA LEU A 226 -12.04 14.05 -1.63
C LEU A 226 -11.31 15.35 -1.25
#